data_AF-A0A9E5ZQ88-F1
#
_entry.id   AF-A0A9E5ZQ88-F1
#
_cell.length_a   1.000
_cell.length_b   1.000
_cell.length_c   1.000
_cell.angle_alpha   90.00
_cell.angle_beta   90.00
_cell.angle_gamma   90.00
#
_symmetry.space_group_name_H-M   'P 1'
#
loop_
_entity.id
_entity.type
_entity.pdbx_description
1 polymer ?
#
loop_
_entity_poly.entity_id
_entity_poly.type
_entity_poly.pdbx_seq_one_letter_code
_entity_poly.pdbx_strand_id
1 'polypeptide(L)'
;MNKKIQEKWKEGWLPGYDCITYGNGTITIANTYNVILTETNENKRYWFPLCDTTLEGLEKYDEDIWTECDIFHSAFEYENQKFVFGDGAMGNEGYIASTTLTGDLNWAIFFTFSNPIHKAEVIDHHLICYGDSGVIMIDIDLNNITQIKVTYQNI
;
A
#
# COMPACT_ATOMS: atom_id res chain seq x y z
N MET A 1 18.57 -9.57 -0.58
CA MET A 1 17.63 -8.77 -1.38
C MET A 1 17.28 -9.55 -2.62
N ASN A 2 15.99 -9.73 -2.91
CA ASN A 2 15.56 -10.24 -4.22
C ASN A 2 15.80 -9.11 -5.23
N LYS A 3 16.62 -9.37 -6.26
CA LYS A 3 17.01 -8.34 -7.22
C LYS A 3 15.82 -7.86 -8.06
N LYS A 4 14.88 -8.76 -8.37
CA LYS A 4 13.78 -8.49 -9.29
C LYS A 4 12.82 -7.43 -8.75
N ILE A 5 12.42 -7.51 -7.48
CA ILE A 5 11.51 -6.51 -6.90
C ILE A 5 12.18 -5.12 -6.82
N GLN A 6 13.48 -5.05 -6.52
CA GLN A 6 14.21 -3.79 -6.48
C GLN A 6 14.37 -3.17 -7.87
N GLU A 7 14.60 -4.00 -8.89
CA GLU A 7 14.65 -3.56 -10.30
C GLU A 7 13.29 -3.03 -10.74
N LYS A 8 12.21 -3.79 -10.49
CA LYS A 8 10.83 -3.38 -10.81
C LYS A 8 10.41 -2.11 -10.10
N TRP A 9 10.73 -1.96 -8.82
CA TRP A 9 10.49 -0.73 -8.09
C TRP A 9 11.16 0.48 -8.74
N LYS A 10 12.42 0.36 -9.18
CA LYS A 10 13.17 1.44 -9.86
C LYS A 10 12.58 1.79 -11.22
N GLU A 11 11.88 0.85 -11.85
CA GLU A 11 11.13 1.04 -13.09
C GLU A 11 9.72 1.60 -12.85
N GLY A 12 9.29 1.80 -11.60
CA GLY A 12 7.95 2.30 -11.27
C GLY A 12 6.88 1.22 -11.17
N TRP A 13 7.24 -0.01 -10.79
CA TRP A 13 6.30 -1.14 -10.72
C TRP A 13 6.22 -1.76 -9.32
N LEU A 14 5.01 -2.16 -8.94
CA LEU A 14 4.73 -2.97 -7.75
C LEU A 14 3.74 -4.09 -8.10
N PRO A 15 3.65 -5.16 -7.29
CA PRO A 15 2.56 -6.11 -7.40
C PRO A 15 1.18 -5.45 -7.20
N GLY A 16 0.28 -5.64 -8.17
CA GLY A 16 -1.05 -5.02 -8.26
C GLY A 16 -2.14 -5.69 -7.44
N TYR A 17 -1.84 -6.05 -6.19
CA TYR A 17 -2.79 -6.72 -5.28
C TYR A 17 -2.89 -5.96 -3.97
N ASP A 18 -3.99 -6.17 -3.23
CA ASP A 18 -4.04 -5.76 -1.83
C ASP A 18 -3.00 -6.55 -1.03
N CYS A 19 -1.81 -5.96 -0.85
CA CYS A 19 -0.67 -6.66 -0.27
C CYS A 19 0.38 -5.70 0.28
N ILE A 20 1.27 -6.26 1.10
CA ILE A 20 2.53 -5.65 1.50
C ILE A 20 3.65 -6.37 0.75
N THR A 21 4.38 -5.65 -0.07
CA THR A 21 5.55 -6.15 -0.80
C THR A 21 6.83 -5.68 -0.11
N TYR A 22 7.68 -6.60 0.32
CA TYR A 22 8.93 -6.27 1.00
C TYR A 22 10.10 -6.23 0.00
N GLY A 23 11.09 -5.38 0.27
CA GLY A 23 12.28 -5.22 -0.59
C GLY A 23 13.17 -6.47 -0.73
N ASN A 24 12.90 -7.50 0.06
CA ASN A 24 13.55 -8.81 -0.04
C ASN A 24 12.79 -9.80 -0.94
N GLY A 25 11.62 -9.43 -1.49
CA GLY A 25 10.78 -10.27 -2.34
C GLY A 25 9.74 -11.12 -1.60
N THR A 26 9.64 -11.04 -0.28
CA THR A 26 8.49 -11.60 0.45
C THR A 26 7.27 -10.70 0.24
N ILE A 27 6.08 -11.29 0.28
CA ILE A 27 4.81 -10.58 0.09
C ILE A 27 3.82 -11.08 1.13
N THR A 28 3.16 -10.18 1.85
CA THR A 28 2.00 -10.50 2.67
C THR A 28 0.76 -10.14 1.87
N ILE A 29 0.01 -11.14 1.40
CA ILE A 29 -1.27 -10.95 0.73
C ILE A 29 -2.31 -10.59 1.77
N ALA A 30 -3.14 -9.61 1.48
CA ALA A 30 -4.25 -9.22 2.32
C ALA A 30 -5.58 -9.69 1.74
N ASN A 31 -6.56 -9.81 2.62
CA ASN A 31 -7.95 -9.86 2.22
C ASN A 31 -8.62 -8.55 2.63
N THR A 32 -9.41 -8.01 1.72
CA THR A 32 -10.17 -6.78 1.91
C THR A 32 -11.64 -7.03 1.58
N TYR A 33 -12.52 -6.57 2.44
CA TYR A 33 -13.96 -6.62 2.17
C TYR A 33 -14.67 -5.41 2.74
N ASN A 34 -15.77 -5.05 2.09
CA ASN A 34 -16.64 -3.98 2.51
C ASN A 34 -17.93 -4.56 3.10
N VAL A 35 -18.37 -4.04 4.24
CA VAL A 35 -19.66 -4.32 4.88
C VAL A 35 -20.45 -3.02 5.00
N ILE A 36 -21.70 -3.05 4.53
CA ILE A 36 -22.68 -2.01 4.82
C ILE A 36 -23.51 -2.49 6.02
N LEU A 37 -23.38 -1.79 7.14
CA LEU A 37 -24.20 -2.04 8.32
C LEU A 37 -25.61 -1.51 8.06
N THR A 38 -26.57 -2.40 7.89
CA THR A 38 -27.95 -2.04 7.50
C THR A 38 -28.67 -1.19 8.53
N GLU A 39 -28.32 -1.33 9.82
CA GLU A 39 -28.93 -0.58 10.91
C GLU A 39 -28.49 0.90 10.95
N THR A 40 -27.24 1.18 10.57
CA THR A 40 -26.65 2.53 10.62
C THR A 40 -26.41 3.14 9.24
N ASN A 41 -26.60 2.36 8.17
CA ASN A 41 -26.15 2.65 6.81
C ASN A 41 -24.65 3.02 6.74
N GLU A 42 -23.86 2.54 7.70
CA GLU A 42 -22.43 2.81 7.79
C GLU A 42 -21.67 1.83 6.89
N ASN A 43 -20.80 2.38 6.06
CA ASN A 43 -19.90 1.62 5.20
C ASN A 43 -18.58 1.37 5.96
N LYS A 44 -18.20 0.10 6.12
CA LYS A 44 -16.95 -0.31 6.79
C LYS A 44 -16.12 -1.17 5.87
N ARG A 45 -14.86 -0.80 5.69
CA ARG A 45 -13.88 -1.63 5.00
C ARG A 45 -12.92 -2.25 6.00
N TYR A 46 -12.70 -3.55 5.85
CA TYR A 46 -11.74 -4.31 6.62
C TYR A 46 -10.57 -4.68 5.73
N TRP A 47 -9.37 -4.58 6.28
CA TRP A 47 -8.12 -5.04 5.68
C TRP A 47 -7.40 -5.89 6.71
N PHE A 48 -6.93 -7.07 6.33
CA PHE A 48 -6.17 -7.93 7.23
C PHE A 48 -5.24 -8.84 6.44
N PRO A 49 -4.07 -9.20 7.00
CA PRO A 49 -3.15 -10.12 6.36
C PRO A 49 -3.82 -11.50 6.24
N LEU A 50 -3.81 -12.06 5.04
CA LEU A 50 -4.37 -13.38 4.72
C LEU A 50 -3.29 -14.46 4.79
N CYS A 51 -2.15 -14.25 4.11
CA CYS A 51 -1.04 -15.18 4.09
C CYS A 51 0.25 -14.52 3.60
N ASP A 52 1.38 -15.17 3.89
CA ASP A 52 2.68 -14.81 3.34
C ASP A 52 3.02 -15.69 2.13
N THR A 53 3.68 -15.09 1.14
CA THR A 53 4.19 -15.72 -0.07
C THR A 53 5.49 -15.03 -0.52
N THR A 54 6.01 -15.40 -1.68
CA THR A 54 7.10 -14.70 -2.36
C THR A 54 6.67 -14.23 -3.73
N LEU A 55 7.48 -13.35 -4.32
CA LEU A 55 7.32 -12.92 -5.69
C LEU A 55 7.20 -14.11 -6.66
N GLU A 56 8.11 -15.09 -6.55
CA GLU A 56 8.10 -16.30 -7.38
C GLU A 56 6.85 -17.16 -7.13
N GLY A 57 6.32 -17.12 -5.91
CA GLY A 57 5.08 -17.81 -5.56
C GLY A 57 3.87 -17.24 -6.28
N LEU A 58 3.81 -15.92 -6.47
CA LEU A 58 2.78 -15.27 -7.30
C LEU A 58 3.03 -15.51 -8.79
N GLU A 59 4.25 -15.27 -9.26
CA GLU A 59 4.61 -15.37 -10.68
C GLU A 59 4.46 -16.78 -11.27
N LYS A 60 4.47 -17.81 -10.41
CA LYS A 60 4.15 -19.18 -10.80
C LYS A 60 2.74 -19.32 -11.41
N TYR A 61 1.78 -18.49 -10.98
CA TYR A 61 0.38 -18.60 -11.39
C TYR A 61 -0.02 -17.50 -12.39
N ASP A 62 0.63 -16.35 -12.33
CA ASP A 62 0.38 -15.20 -13.18
C ASP A 62 1.69 -14.46 -13.43
N GLU A 63 2.16 -14.36 -14.67
CA GLU A 63 3.41 -13.67 -14.98
C GLU A 63 3.25 -12.14 -15.02
N ASP A 64 2.01 -11.64 -15.07
CA ASP A 64 1.67 -10.22 -15.21
C ASP A 64 1.05 -9.64 -13.94
N ILE A 65 1.75 -9.83 -12.82
CA ILE A 65 1.33 -9.32 -11.51
C ILE A 65 1.58 -7.83 -11.30
N TRP A 66 2.18 -7.15 -12.29
CA TRP A 66 2.81 -5.84 -12.10
C TRP A 66 1.86 -4.71 -12.46
N THR A 67 1.77 -3.71 -11.58
CA THR A 67 1.03 -2.48 -11.81
C THR A 67 1.99 -1.30 -11.80
N GLU A 68 1.87 -0.46 -12.82
CA GLU A 68 2.58 0.81 -12.89
C GLU A 68 2.10 1.71 -11.75
N CYS A 69 3.06 2.27 -11.02
CA CYS A 69 2.83 3.17 -9.91
C CYS A 69 3.37 4.53 -10.35
N ASP A 70 2.48 5.51 -10.50
CA ASP A 70 2.82 6.81 -11.06
C ASP A 70 3.80 7.59 -10.16
N ILE A 71 4.48 8.58 -10.73
CA ILE A 71 5.58 9.31 -10.04
C ILE A 71 5.01 10.20 -8.92
N PHE A 72 5.20 9.72 -7.68
CA PHE A 72 5.08 10.37 -6.38
C PHE A 72 4.31 11.70 -6.32
N HIS A 73 3.07 11.66 -5.79
CA HIS A 73 2.35 12.90 -5.41
C HIS A 73 3.14 13.72 -4.40
N SER A 74 3.80 13.03 -3.47
CA SER A 74 4.74 13.65 -2.55
C SER A 74 5.70 12.64 -1.95
N ALA A 75 6.67 13.16 -1.20
CA ALA A 75 7.58 12.36 -0.40
C ALA A 75 7.95 13.10 0.89
N PHE A 76 8.18 12.34 1.96
CA PHE A 76 8.73 12.89 3.20
C PHE A 76 9.64 11.87 3.89
N GLU A 77 10.47 12.37 4.79
CA GLU A 77 11.40 11.53 5.56
C GLU A 77 10.92 11.35 7.00
N TYR A 78 11.13 10.16 7.54
CA TYR A 78 10.87 9.84 8.95
C TYR A 78 11.80 8.68 9.37
N GLU A 79 12.51 8.83 10.49
CA GLU A 79 13.41 7.82 11.05
C GLU A 79 14.38 7.16 10.03
N ASN A 80 15.10 7.97 9.25
CA ASN A 80 16.05 7.55 8.20
C ASN A 80 15.44 6.73 7.05
N GLN A 81 14.13 6.81 6.88
CA GLN A 81 13.40 6.25 5.75
C GLN A 81 12.74 7.38 4.97
N LYS A 82 12.52 7.15 3.68
CA LYS A 82 11.75 8.05 2.82
C LYS A 82 10.44 7.37 2.44
N PHE A 83 9.34 8.01 2.78
CA PHE A 83 8.01 7.62 2.38
C PHE A 83 7.62 8.27 1.08
N VAL A 84 7.04 7.49 0.18
CA VAL A 84 6.57 7.92 -1.12
C VAL A 84 5.21 7.28 -1.42
N PHE A 85 4.30 8.03 -2.04
CA PHE A 85 2.94 7.57 -2.28
C PHE A 85 2.36 8.17 -3.54
N GLY A 86 1.35 7.50 -4.07
CA GLY A 86 0.75 7.87 -5.34
C GLY A 86 -0.35 6.94 -5.79
N ASP A 87 -0.43 6.82 -7.11
CA ASP A 87 -1.51 6.19 -7.84
C ASP A 87 -1.06 4.85 -8.39
N GLY A 88 -1.99 3.89 -8.47
CA GLY A 88 -1.85 2.78 -9.42
C GLY A 88 -2.34 3.17 -10.81
N ALA A 89 -2.14 2.29 -11.78
CA ALA A 89 -2.35 2.55 -13.21
C ALA A 89 -3.80 2.94 -13.57
N MET A 90 -4.81 2.49 -12.82
CA MET A 90 -6.22 2.61 -13.22
C MET A 90 -6.98 3.76 -12.54
N GLY A 91 -6.32 4.54 -11.69
CA GLY A 91 -6.89 5.72 -11.03
C GLY A 91 -7.89 5.44 -9.89
N ASN A 92 -8.16 4.16 -9.59
CA ASN A 92 -8.92 3.71 -8.41
C ASN A 92 -8.01 3.05 -7.35
N GLU A 93 -6.72 2.98 -7.63
CA GLU A 93 -5.68 2.32 -6.85
C GLU A 93 -4.77 3.36 -6.21
N GLY A 94 -4.25 3.06 -5.03
CA GLY A 94 -3.25 3.89 -4.37
C GLY A 94 -2.19 3.04 -3.71
N TYR A 95 -1.00 3.62 -3.53
CA TYR A 95 0.11 2.95 -2.87
C TYR A 95 0.87 3.90 -1.94
N ILE A 96 1.53 3.29 -0.96
CA ILE A 96 2.49 3.93 -0.05
C ILE A 96 3.70 3.01 0.08
N ALA A 97 4.91 3.55 -0.05
CA ALA A 97 6.14 2.79 0.06
C ALA A 97 7.12 3.48 1.01
N SER A 98 7.80 2.67 1.82
CA SER A 98 9.01 3.06 2.53
C SER A 98 10.23 2.66 1.70
N THR A 99 11.16 3.59 1.57
CA THR A 99 12.44 3.39 0.90
C THR A 99 13.59 3.80 1.80
N THR A 100 14.79 3.29 1.52
CA THR A 100 16.02 3.90 2.03
C THR A 100 16.14 5.33 1.48
N LEU A 101 16.98 6.16 2.08
CA LEU A 101 17.27 7.51 1.55
C LEU A 101 17.89 7.47 0.14
N THR A 102 18.44 6.32 -0.29
CA THR A 102 18.97 6.09 -1.63
C THR A 102 17.93 5.54 -2.62
N GLY A 103 16.69 5.32 -2.17
CA GLY A 103 15.56 4.91 -3.01
C GLY A 103 15.37 3.40 -3.16
N ASP A 104 16.13 2.57 -2.44
CA ASP A 104 15.90 1.12 -2.43
C ASP A 104 14.65 0.81 -1.59
N LEU A 105 13.81 -0.12 -2.06
CA LEU A 105 12.55 -0.45 -1.42
C LEU A 105 12.80 -1.15 -0.07
N ASN A 106 12.20 -0.65 1.01
CA ASN A 106 12.08 -1.38 2.27
C ASN A 106 10.82 -2.24 2.23
N TRP A 107 9.68 -1.60 1.96
CA TRP A 107 8.38 -2.21 1.77
C TRP A 107 7.44 -1.25 1.02
N ALA A 108 6.41 -1.79 0.37
CA ALA A 108 5.30 -1.05 -0.21
C ALA A 108 3.98 -1.72 0.17
N ILE A 109 2.93 -0.92 0.32
CA ILE A 109 1.57 -1.40 0.50
C ILE A 109 0.75 -0.87 -0.67
N PHE A 110 0.10 -1.78 -1.39
CA PHE A 110 -0.74 -1.47 -2.53
C PHE A 110 -2.20 -1.72 -2.16
N PHE A 111 -3.08 -0.80 -2.53
CA PHE A 111 -4.50 -0.85 -2.23
C PHE A 111 -5.31 -0.73 -3.52
N THR A 112 -6.11 -1.73 -3.84
CA THR A 112 -6.93 -1.76 -5.07
C THR A 112 -8.18 -0.88 -4.98
N PHE A 113 -8.36 -0.21 -3.83
CA PHE A 113 -9.64 0.35 -3.43
C PHE A 113 -9.59 1.76 -2.85
N SER A 114 -8.38 2.30 -2.64
CA SER A 114 -8.19 3.53 -1.86
C SER A 114 -8.41 4.79 -2.68
N ASN A 115 -8.44 4.68 -4.02
CA ASN A 115 -8.02 5.74 -4.93
C ASN A 115 -6.54 6.14 -4.69
N PRO A 116 -5.94 6.90 -5.62
CA PRO A 116 -4.78 7.74 -5.39
C PRO A 116 -4.57 8.18 -3.94
N ILE A 117 -3.40 7.89 -3.34
CA ILE A 117 -3.04 8.48 -2.03
C ILE A 117 -2.42 9.85 -2.30
N HIS A 118 -3.09 10.94 -1.92
CA HIS A 118 -2.65 12.31 -2.22
C HIS A 118 -1.93 12.99 -1.04
N LYS A 119 -2.13 12.47 0.18
CA LYS A 119 -1.49 12.97 1.40
C LYS A 119 -1.16 11.79 2.31
N ALA A 120 0.00 11.83 2.93
CA ALA A 120 0.33 10.98 4.07
C ALA A 120 1.15 11.73 5.11
N GLU A 121 1.00 11.36 6.37
CA GLU A 121 1.74 11.93 7.51
C GLU A 121 1.94 10.89 8.61
N VAL A 122 2.95 11.09 9.46
CA VAL A 122 3.20 10.22 10.61
C VAL A 122 2.80 10.93 11.90
N ILE A 123 1.97 10.26 12.71
CA ILE A 123 1.50 10.73 14.01
C ILE A 123 1.70 9.58 15.01
N ASP A 124 2.52 9.78 16.04
CA ASP A 124 2.74 8.78 17.10
C ASP A 124 3.11 7.36 16.59
N HIS A 125 3.95 7.25 15.56
CA HIS A 125 4.33 6.00 14.87
C HIS A 125 3.19 5.36 14.04
N HIS A 126 2.10 6.07 13.80
CA HIS A 126 1.08 5.68 12.83
C HIS A 126 1.27 6.48 11.54
N LEU A 127 1.37 5.78 10.43
CA LEU A 127 1.37 6.37 9.10
C LEU A 127 -0.09 6.50 8.61
N ILE A 128 -0.55 7.74 8.55
CA ILE A 128 -1.92 8.08 8.16
C ILE A 128 -1.90 8.52 6.70
N CYS A 129 -2.59 7.76 5.84
CA CYS A 129 -2.72 8.04 4.41
C CYS A 129 -4.16 8.46 4.07
N TYR A 130 -4.30 9.41 3.15
CA TYR A 130 -5.58 9.94 2.68
C TYR A 130 -5.74 9.70 1.18
N GLY A 131 -6.83 9.02 0.79
CA GLY A 131 -7.22 8.88 -0.60
C GLY A 131 -7.69 10.20 -1.20
N ASP A 132 -7.55 10.40 -2.51
CA ASP A 132 -7.77 11.69 -3.23
C ASP A 132 -9.21 12.22 -3.14
N SER A 133 -10.20 11.35 -2.93
CA SER A 133 -11.56 11.80 -2.63
C SER A 133 -11.74 12.35 -1.21
N GLY A 134 -10.75 12.22 -0.33
CA GLY A 134 -10.83 12.49 1.12
C GLY A 134 -11.69 11.47 1.89
N VAL A 135 -12.37 10.57 1.18
CA VAL A 135 -13.37 9.65 1.77
C VAL A 135 -12.70 8.50 2.50
N ILE A 136 -11.51 8.09 2.08
CA ILE A 136 -10.79 6.94 2.64
C ILE A 136 -9.57 7.44 3.41
N MET A 137 -9.47 7.02 4.66
CA MET A 137 -8.29 7.18 5.50
C MET A 137 -7.76 5.80 5.88
N ILE A 138 -6.45 5.60 5.72
CA ILE A 138 -5.75 4.36 6.03
C ILE A 138 -4.75 4.68 7.13
N ASP A 139 -4.87 3.98 8.26
CA ASP A 139 -3.98 4.08 9.42
C ASP A 139 -3.13 2.80 9.48
N ILE A 140 -1.81 2.95 9.35
CA ILE A 140 -0.82 1.87 9.35
C ILE A 140 0.07 2.03 10.59
N ASP A 141 0.11 1.03 11.46
CA ASP A 141 1.05 1.02 12.60
C ASP A 141 2.47 0.73 12.11
N LEU A 142 3.40 1.68 12.28
CA LEU A 142 4.79 1.50 11.84
C LEU A 142 5.57 0.50 12.70
N ASN A 143 5.10 0.17 13.91
CA ASN A 143 5.70 -0.91 14.72
C ASN A 143 5.32 -2.29 14.18
N ASN A 144 4.20 -2.39 13.46
CA ASN A 144 3.76 -3.60 12.78
C ASN A 144 2.88 -3.24 11.57
N ILE A 145 3.50 -3.12 10.41
CA ILE A 145 2.83 -2.66 9.18
C ILE A 145 1.72 -3.58 8.66
N THR A 146 1.54 -4.77 9.26
CA THR A 146 0.37 -5.64 9.01
C THR A 146 -0.89 -5.20 9.77
N GLN A 147 -0.77 -4.28 10.73
CA GLN A 147 -1.89 -3.69 11.46
C GLN A 147 -2.35 -2.44 10.72
N ILE A 148 -3.36 -2.62 9.87
CA ILE A 148 -3.93 -1.55 9.05
C ILE A 148 -5.41 -1.39 9.40
N LYS A 149 -5.83 -0.14 9.61
CA LYS A 149 -7.24 0.23 9.78
C LYS A 149 -7.67 1.13 8.63
N VAL A 150 -8.83 0.82 8.06
CA VAL A 150 -9.43 1.62 6.99
C VAL A 150 -10.69 2.28 7.53
N THR A 151 -10.79 3.58 7.40
CA THR A 151 -11.93 4.37 7.87
C THR A 151 -12.50 5.19 6.73
N TYR A 152 -13.83 5.24 6.66
CA TYR A 152 -14.53 6.16 5.78
C TYR A 152 -14.80 7.48 6.51
N GLN A 153 -14.35 8.59 5.93
CA GLN A 153 -14.70 9.93 6.41
C GLN A 153 -16.05 10.34 5.81
N ASN A 154 -16.94 10.87 6.65
CA ASN A 154 -18.16 11.52 6.19
C ASN A 154 -17.77 12.91 5.67
N ILE A 155 -17.85 13.10 4.35
CA ILE A 155 -17.66 14.40 3.68
C ILE A 155 -19.04 15.02 3.42
#